data_AF-A0A2W4LRT2-F1
#
_entry.id   AF-A0A2W4LRT2-F1
#
_cell.length_a   1.000
_cell.length_b   1.000
_cell.length_c   1.000
_cell.angle_alpha   90.00
_cell.angle_beta   90.00
_cell.angle_gamma   90.00
#
_symmetry.space_group_name_H-M   'P 1'
#
loop_
_entity.id
_entity.type
_entity.pdbx_description
1 polymer ?
#
loop_
_entity_poly.entity_id
_entity_poly.type
_entity_poly.pdbx_seq_one_letter_code
_entity_poly.pdbx_strand_id
1 'polypeptide(L)' 'MVAGREGGLLSDEGVRGLGAVIAGRAPGRADDAELTFFKSVGNAVQDIAVAQVALAEAERLGLGVEVAL' A
#
# COMPACT_ATOMS: atom_id res chain seq x y z
N MET A 1 -7.08 8.58 11.60
CA MET A 1 -8.16 7.83 10.94
C MET A 1 -8.94 6.96 11.91
N VAL A 2 -8.32 5.94 12.54
CA VAL A 2 -9.04 5.02 13.48
C VAL A 2 -9.75 5.79 14.59
N ALA A 3 -9.00 6.49 15.46
CA ALA A 3 -9.59 7.30 16.53
C ALA A 3 -10.57 8.39 16.03
N GLY A 4 -10.34 8.95 14.83
CA GLY A 4 -11.23 9.94 14.22
C GLY A 4 -12.56 9.35 13.77
N ARG A 5 -12.56 8.10 13.25
CA ARG A 5 -13.79 7.35 12.91
C ARG A 5 -14.51 6.92 14.18
N GLU A 6 -13.79 6.38 15.16
CA GLU A 6 -14.34 5.97 16.46
C GLU A 6 -14.97 7.14 17.21
N GLY A 7 -14.35 8.33 17.13
CA GLY A 7 -14.88 9.56 17.71
C GLY A 7 -15.96 10.26 16.86
N GLY A 8 -16.42 9.68 15.75
CA GLY A 8 -17.45 10.26 14.88
C GLY A 8 -17.05 11.52 14.11
N LEU A 9 -15.75 11.85 14.06
CA LEU A 9 -15.21 13.03 13.37
C LEU A 9 -14.96 12.77 11.88
N LEU A 10 -14.91 11.51 11.46
CA LEU A 10 -14.64 11.08 10.08
C LEU A 10 -15.68 10.05 9.65
N SER A 11 -16.22 10.22 8.44
CA SER A 11 -17.03 9.20 7.76
C SER A 11 -16.20 8.45 6.72
N ASP A 12 -16.79 7.41 6.13
CA ASP A 12 -16.18 6.65 5.02
C ASP A 12 -16.39 7.35 3.66
N GLU A 13 -17.14 8.45 3.65
CA GLU A 13 -17.32 9.27 2.46
C GLU A 13 -15.98 9.86 2.01
N GLY A 14 -15.71 9.81 0.71
CA GLY A 14 -14.42 10.24 0.14
C GLY A 14 -13.23 9.31 0.43
N VAL A 15 -13.36 8.29 1.30
CA VAL A 15 -12.29 7.30 1.52
C VAL A 15 -12.18 6.38 0.31
N ARG A 16 -10.97 6.22 -0.22
CA ARG A 16 -10.67 5.32 -1.34
C ARG A 16 -9.51 4.41 -0.98
N GLY A 17 -9.63 3.13 -1.34
CA GLY A 17 -8.51 2.19 -1.20
C GLY A 17 -7.44 2.48 -2.25
N LEU A 18 -6.16 2.52 -1.84
CA LEU A 18 -5.03 2.81 -2.74
C LEU A 18 -5.01 1.88 -3.96
N GLY A 19 -5.29 0.58 -3.77
CA GLY A 19 -5.32 -0.38 -4.88
C GLY A 19 -6.44 -0.12 -5.90
N ALA A 20 -7.56 0.50 -5.51
CA ALA A 20 -8.60 0.89 -6.44
C ALA A 20 -8.17 2.10 -7.29
N VAL A 21 -7.46 3.06 -6.68
CA VAL A 21 -6.90 4.21 -7.39
C VAL A 21 -5.84 3.76 -8.39
N ILE A 22 -4.87 2.95 -7.95
CA ILE A 22 -3.80 2.41 -8.83
C ILE A 22 -4.40 1.61 -10.00
N ALA A 23 -5.45 0.84 -9.76
CA ALA A 23 -6.12 0.05 -10.79
C ALA A 23 -7.07 0.86 -11.69
N GLY A 24 -7.17 2.18 -11.53
CA GLY A 24 -8.10 3.03 -12.29
C GLY A 24 -9.59 2.79 -11.98
N ARG A 25 -9.90 2.11 -10.87
CA ARG A 25 -11.26 1.81 -10.41
C ARG A 25 -11.83 2.86 -9.45
N ALA A 26 -11.01 3.81 -9.02
CA ALA A 26 -11.39 4.97 -8.23
C ALA A 26 -10.57 6.19 -8.66
N PRO A 27 -11.12 7.42 -8.58
CA PRO A 27 -10.36 8.62 -8.89
C PRO A 27 -9.23 8.83 -7.88
N GLY A 28 -8.08 9.33 -8.37
CA GLY A 28 -7.03 9.91 -7.55
C GLY A 28 -7.27 11.40 -7.30
N ARG A 29 -6.20 12.12 -6.96
CA ARG A 29 -6.21 13.59 -6.87
C ARG A 29 -6.51 14.19 -8.24
N ALA A 30 -7.43 15.14 -8.30
CA ALA A 30 -7.95 15.72 -9.54
C ALA A 30 -7.27 17.07 -9.90
N ASP A 31 -6.92 17.89 -8.92
CA ASP A 31 -6.34 19.21 -9.16
C ASP A 31 -5.39 19.67 -8.03
N ASP A 32 -4.78 20.84 -8.21
CA ASP A 32 -3.76 21.34 -7.30
C ASP A 32 -4.27 21.92 -5.97
N ALA A 33 -5.56 22.24 -5.88
CA ALA A 33 -6.18 22.77 -4.66
C ALA A 33 -6.60 21.65 -3.69
N GLU A 34 -6.76 20.41 -4.17
CA GLU A 34 -7.13 19.28 -3.33
C GLU A 34 -6.03 18.87 -2.34
N LEU A 35 -6.44 18.74 -1.07
CA LEU A 35 -5.62 18.16 0.00
C LEU A 35 -5.90 16.65 0.09
N THR A 36 -4.87 15.84 -0.15
CA THR A 36 -4.96 14.37 -0.04
C THR A 36 -4.24 13.89 1.21
N PHE A 37 -4.89 13.05 2.02
CA PHE A 37 -4.28 12.38 3.16
C PHE A 37 -4.18 10.88 2.91
N PHE A 38 -2.95 10.37 2.81
CA PHE A 38 -2.70 8.94 2.73
C PHE A 38 -2.43 8.37 4.12
N LYS A 39 -3.18 7.33 4.49
CA LYS A 39 -2.94 6.54 5.71
C LYS A 39 -2.96 5.05 5.40
N SER A 40 -1.95 4.34 5.89
CA SER A 40 -1.86 2.88 5.87
C SER A 40 -1.60 2.34 7.28
N VAL A 41 -1.97 1.09 7.53
CA VAL A 41 -1.58 0.31 8.73
C VAL A 41 -0.54 -0.76 8.42
N GLY A 42 -0.07 -0.84 7.17
CA GLY A 42 0.72 -1.96 6.63
C GLY A 42 -0.18 -3.03 6.02
N ASN A 43 0.34 -3.76 5.03
CA ASN A 43 -0.35 -4.87 4.38
C ASN A 43 0.66 -5.98 4.04
N ALA A 44 0.47 -7.16 4.62
CA ALA A 44 1.35 -8.32 4.42
C ALA A 44 1.54 -8.70 2.94
N VAL A 45 0.54 -8.47 2.08
CA VAL A 45 0.67 -8.72 0.63
C VAL A 45 1.72 -7.82 0.01
N GLN A 46 1.89 -6.58 0.49
CA GLN A 46 2.92 -5.68 0.01
C GLN A 46 4.31 -6.19 0.39
N ASP A 47 4.46 -6.73 1.61
CA ASP A 47 5.73 -7.30 2.09
C ASP A 47 6.14 -8.51 1.24
N ILE A 48 5.21 -9.43 0.98
CA ILE A 48 5.47 -10.62 0.15
C ILE A 48 5.77 -10.24 -1.31
N ALA A 49 5.04 -9.27 -1.88
CA ALA A 49 5.31 -8.80 -3.23
C ALA A 49 6.73 -8.25 -3.38
N VAL A 50 7.20 -7.46 -2.41
CA VAL A 50 8.57 -6.95 -2.38
C VAL A 50 9.58 -8.07 -2.14
N ALA A 51 9.29 -9.01 -1.24
CA ALA A 51 10.16 -10.15 -0.97
C ALA A 51 10.39 -11.02 -2.21
N GLN A 52 9.35 -11.25 -3.03
CA GLN A 52 9.49 -11.99 -4.29
C GLN A 52 10.40 -11.28 -5.29
N VAL A 53 10.26 -9.96 -5.43
CA VAL A 53 11.13 -9.15 -6.32
C VAL A 53 12.57 -9.17 -5.80
N ALA A 54 12.77 -9.00 -4.50
CA ALA A 54 14.10 -9.03 -3.90
C ALA A 54 14.78 -10.40 -4.04
N LEU A 55 14.03 -11.48 -3.86
CA LEU A 55 14.53 -12.84 -4.04
C LEU A 55 14.95 -13.10 -5.50
N ALA A 56 14.09 -12.75 -6.47
CA ALA A 56 14.41 -12.91 -7.89
C ALA A 56 15.67 -12.12 -8.30
N GLU A 57 15.85 -10.90 -7.78
CA GLU A 57 17.06 -10.12 -8.05
C GLU A 57 18.30 -10.68 -7.35
N ALA A 58 18.17 -11.24 -6.15
CA ALA A 58 19.26 -11.92 -5.48
C ALA A 58 19.73 -13.15 -6.29
N GLU A 59 18.81 -13.96 -6.79
CA GLU A 59 19.10 -15.10 -7.67
C GLU A 59 19.81 -14.65 -8.95
N ARG A 60 19.31 -13.60 -9.62
CA ARG A 60 19.91 -13.05 -10.85
C ARG A 60 21.33 -12.54 -10.64
N LEU A 61 21.63 -12.01 -9.46
CA LEU A 61 22.93 -11.45 -9.09
C LEU A 61 23.88 -12.46 -8.43
N GLY A 62 23.42 -13.69 -8.17
CA GLY A 62 24.20 -14.69 -7.44
C GLY A 62 24.46 -14.31 -5.98
N LEU A 63 23.49 -13.65 -5.34
CA LEU A 63 23.54 -13.21 -3.95
C LEU A 63 22.72 -14.14 -3.03
N GLY A 64 23.19 -14.31 -1.80
CA GLY A 64 22.50 -15.11 -0.78
C GLY A 64 23.16 -16.46 -0.51
N VAL A 65 22.52 -17.25 0.36
CA VAL A 65 22.96 -18.60 0.75
C VAL A 65 21.72 -19.49 0.91
N GLU A 66 21.74 -20.67 0.32
CA GLU A 66 20.72 -21.70 0.56
C GLU A 66 20.98 -22.40 1.90
N VAL A 67 19.92 -22.61 2.68
CA VAL A 67 19.98 -23.28 3.98
C VAL A 67 19.02 -24.46 3.97
N ALA A 68 19.48 -25.63 4.45
CA ALA A 68 18.63 -26.80 4.59
C ALA A 68 17.54 -26.57 5.65
N LEU A 69 16.35 -27.09 5.41
CA LEU A 69 15.20 -27.02 6.31
C LEU A 69 15.32 -28.02 7.47
#